data_AF-D7SGZ4-F1
#
_entry.id   AF-D7SGZ4-F1
#
_cell.length_a   1.000
_cell.length_b   1.000
_cell.length_c   1.000
_cell.angle_alpha   90.00
_cell.angle_beta   90.00
_cell.angle_gamma   90.00
#
_symmetry.space_group_name_H-M   'P 1'
#
loop_
_entity.id
_entity.type
_entity.pdbx_description
1 polymer ?
#
loop_
_entity_poly.entity_id
_entity_poly.type
_entity_poly.pdbx_seq_one_letter_code
_entity_poly.pdbx_strand_id
1 'polypeptide(L)'
;MWAAQWYKYRRPRQWPMSSCLGAVGFELPAAIGAAVARPEALVIDFNSDGSFMMNVQGLATVQVENLPVKMMILNDQYLGMAAQWGDLFYKANRAYTNLGNPVKRSEIFPTMMRFAEACDIHAARVEKKSDIRTAIQKMLYTPWT
;
A
#
# COMPACT_ATOMS: atom_id res chain seq x y z
N MET A 1 8.92 5.48 -4.37
CA MET A 1 10.29 5.43 -4.94
C MET A 1 10.82 4.01 -5.07
N TRP A 2 10.86 3.21 -4.00
CA TRP A 2 11.41 1.84 -4.06
C TRP A 2 10.77 0.94 -5.11
N ALA A 3 9.45 1.00 -5.31
CA ALA A 3 8.79 0.24 -6.39
C ALA A 3 9.41 0.53 -7.77
N ALA A 4 9.64 1.80 -8.10
CA ALA A 4 10.26 2.20 -9.37
C ALA A 4 11.73 1.75 -9.49
N GLN A 5 12.48 1.70 -8.38
CA GLN A 5 13.89 1.33 -8.37
C GLN A 5 14.11 -0.19 -8.42
N TRP A 6 13.29 -0.95 -7.71
CA TRP A 6 13.53 -2.38 -7.45
C TRP A 6 12.66 -3.31 -8.30
N TYR A 7 11.56 -2.83 -8.86
CA TYR A 7 10.75 -3.63 -9.77
C TYR A 7 11.20 -3.44 -11.23
N LYS A 8 11.44 -4.55 -11.93
CA LYS A 8 11.89 -4.54 -13.33
C LYS A 8 10.68 -4.62 -14.27
N TYR A 9 10.13 -3.47 -14.61
CA TYR A 9 9.06 -3.36 -15.61
C TYR A 9 9.60 -3.71 -17.00
N ARG A 10 8.88 -4.54 -17.75
CA ARG A 10 9.30 -5.06 -19.06
C ARG A 10 8.58 -4.39 -20.23
N ARG A 11 7.46 -3.71 -19.97
CA ARG A 11 6.59 -3.11 -20.98
C ARG A 11 6.07 -1.76 -20.48
N PRO A 12 5.76 -0.82 -21.39
CA PRO A 12 5.05 0.40 -21.02
C PRO A 12 3.69 0.07 -20.40
N ARG A 13 3.14 1.02 -19.62
CA ARG A 13 1.84 0.91 -18.95
C ARG A 13 1.76 -0.15 -17.83
N GLN A 14 2.87 -0.76 -17.43
CA GLN A 14 2.95 -1.60 -16.21
C GLN A 14 3.15 -0.78 -14.92
N TRP A 15 3.51 0.50 -15.05
CA TRP A 15 3.81 1.38 -13.92
C TRP A 15 3.01 2.69 -13.98
N PRO A 16 1.69 2.65 -13.71
CA PRO A 16 0.93 3.86 -13.48
C PRO A 16 1.35 4.49 -12.14
N MET A 17 1.77 5.76 -12.15
CA MET A 17 2.06 6.51 -10.93
C MET A 17 1.71 7.99 -11.09
N SER A 18 1.29 8.63 -10.00
CA SER A 18 1.17 10.09 -9.94
C SER A 18 2.56 10.70 -9.72
N SER A 19 3.18 11.18 -10.80
CA SER A 19 4.55 11.72 -10.75
C SER A 19 4.57 13.24 -10.53
N CYS A 20 3.97 14.00 -11.45
CA CYS A 20 4.09 15.46 -11.46
C CYS A 20 3.31 16.13 -10.32
N LEU A 21 2.06 15.71 -10.10
CA LEU A 21 1.27 16.21 -8.98
C LEU A 21 1.69 15.56 -7.66
N GLY A 22 2.22 14.34 -7.70
CA GLY A 22 2.61 13.58 -6.51
C GLY A 22 1.45 13.33 -5.56
N ALA A 23 0.24 13.11 -6.11
CA ALA A 23 -0.98 12.96 -5.33
C ALA A 23 -0.93 11.69 -4.48
N VAL A 24 -0.98 11.86 -3.16
CA VAL A 24 -1.10 10.79 -2.18
C VAL A 24 -2.53 10.21 -2.26
N GLY A 25 -2.67 8.90 -2.12
CA GLY A 25 -3.92 8.15 -2.25
C GLY A 25 -4.25 7.69 -3.66
N PHE A 26 -3.35 7.88 -4.63
CA PHE A 26 -3.59 7.54 -6.04
C PHE A 26 -3.68 6.03 -6.31
N GLU A 27 -2.91 5.23 -5.56
CA GLU A 27 -2.56 3.88 -5.97
C GLU A 27 -3.74 2.90 -5.95
N LEU A 28 -4.59 2.94 -4.92
CA LEU A 28 -5.75 2.04 -4.80
C LEU A 28 -6.81 2.32 -5.89
N PRO A 29 -7.29 3.57 -6.11
CA PRO A 29 -8.17 3.87 -7.23
C PRO A 29 -7.56 3.55 -8.61
N ALA A 30 -6.25 3.76 -8.78
CA ALA A 30 -5.55 3.42 -10.02
C ALA A 30 -5.50 1.89 -10.25
N ALA A 31 -5.28 1.11 -9.20
CA ALA A 31 -5.29 -0.35 -9.26
C ALA A 31 -6.68 -0.89 -9.60
N ILE A 32 -7.75 -0.31 -9.04
CA ILE A 32 -9.14 -0.63 -9.42
C ILE A 32 -9.34 -0.41 -10.93
N GLY A 33 -9.00 0.77 -11.44
CA GLY A 33 -9.11 1.06 -12.87
C GLY A 33 -8.26 0.14 -13.75
N ALA A 34 -7.06 -0.22 -13.29
CA ALA A 34 -6.19 -1.14 -14.01
C ALA A 34 -6.76 -2.57 -14.06
N ALA A 35 -7.37 -3.05 -12.98
CA ALA A 35 -8.00 -4.37 -12.92
C ALA A 35 -9.21 -4.44 -13.86
N VAL A 36 -10.04 -3.39 -13.88
CA VAL A 36 -11.17 -3.29 -14.82
C VAL A 36 -10.68 -3.26 -16.27
N ALA A 37 -9.63 -2.48 -16.57
CA ALA A 37 -9.10 -2.38 -17.93
C ALA A 37 -8.35 -3.63 -18.40
N ARG A 38 -7.84 -4.45 -17.46
CA ARG A 38 -7.02 -5.64 -17.73
C ARG A 38 -7.40 -6.81 -16.80
N PRO A 39 -8.55 -7.45 -17.00
CA PRO A 39 -9.07 -8.48 -16.09
C PRO A 39 -8.13 -9.69 -15.89
N GLU A 40 -7.41 -10.07 -16.96
CA GLU A 40 -6.47 -11.21 -16.95
C GLU A 40 -5.07 -10.86 -16.40
N ALA A 41 -4.82 -9.59 -16.08
CA ALA A 41 -3.51 -9.17 -15.60
C ALA A 41 -3.43 -9.25 -14.07
N LEU A 42 -2.27 -9.66 -13.58
CA LEU A 42 -1.93 -9.49 -12.17
C LEU A 42 -1.74 -8.00 -11.87
N VAL A 43 -2.67 -7.43 -11.10
CA VAL A 43 -2.60 -6.04 -10.63
C VAL A 43 -2.15 -6.03 -9.17
N ILE A 44 -1.05 -5.33 -8.90
CA ILE A 44 -0.50 -5.15 -7.55
C ILE A 44 -0.42 -3.66 -7.25
N ASP A 45 -1.16 -3.23 -6.22
CA ASP A 45 -1.01 -1.94 -5.57
C ASP A 45 0.17 -2.00 -4.58
N PHE A 46 1.24 -1.26 -4.87
CA PHE A 46 2.31 -1.00 -3.90
C PHE A 46 2.04 0.33 -3.21
N ASN A 47 1.65 0.27 -1.94
CA ASN A 47 1.13 1.42 -1.22
C ASN A 47 1.92 1.69 0.07
N SER A 48 1.80 2.90 0.62
CA SER A 48 2.23 3.19 2.00
C SER A 48 1.01 3.23 2.92
N ASP A 49 1.21 3.17 4.23
CA ASP A 49 0.15 3.35 5.23
C ASP A 49 -0.54 4.72 5.09
N GLY A 50 0.23 5.81 4.94
CA GLY A 50 -0.33 7.15 4.76
C GLY A 50 -1.16 7.30 3.48
N SER A 51 -0.68 6.73 2.37
CA SER A 51 -1.37 6.82 1.08
C SER A 51 -2.61 5.92 1.02
N PHE A 52 -2.49 4.70 1.53
CA PHE A 52 -3.61 3.76 1.64
C PHE A 52 -4.77 4.34 2.44
N MET A 53 -4.47 4.99 3.57
CA MET A 53 -5.50 5.59 4.44
C MET A 53 -6.28 6.74 3.78
N MET A 54 -5.72 7.43 2.79
CA MET A 54 -6.43 8.52 2.11
C MET A 54 -7.64 8.05 1.32
N ASN A 55 -7.59 6.84 0.75
CA ASN A 55 -8.64 6.30 -0.11
C ASN A 55 -9.07 4.88 0.28
N VAL A 56 -8.93 4.51 1.56
CA VAL A 56 -9.24 3.16 2.07
C VAL A 56 -10.68 2.70 1.79
N GLN A 57 -11.62 3.63 1.60
CA GLN A 57 -12.99 3.32 1.18
C GLN A 57 -13.06 2.59 -0.17
N GLY A 58 -12.02 2.68 -1.01
CA GLY A 58 -11.91 1.93 -2.26
C GLY A 58 -11.90 0.40 -2.07
N LEU A 59 -11.61 -0.10 -0.86
CA LEU A 59 -11.74 -1.53 -0.54
C LEU A 59 -13.16 -2.05 -0.76
N ALA A 60 -14.18 -1.24 -0.43
CA ALA A 60 -15.57 -1.62 -0.67
C ALA A 60 -15.85 -1.79 -2.16
N THR A 61 -15.28 -0.92 -3.01
CA THR A 61 -15.40 -1.05 -4.48
C THR A 61 -14.70 -2.30 -4.98
N VAL A 62 -13.49 -2.60 -4.48
CA VAL A 62 -12.77 -3.83 -4.85
C VAL A 62 -13.60 -5.07 -4.54
N GLN A 63 -14.24 -5.12 -3.37
CA GLN A 63 -15.08 -6.24 -2.96
C GLN A 63 -16.36 -6.35 -3.81
N VAL A 64 -17.12 -5.25 -3.93
CA VAL A 64 -18.42 -5.24 -4.65
C VAL A 64 -18.25 -5.59 -6.12
N GLU A 65 -17.21 -5.08 -6.76
CA GLU A 65 -16.92 -5.32 -8.18
C GLU A 65 -16.12 -6.62 -8.41
N ASN A 66 -15.83 -7.37 -7.35
CA ASN A 66 -15.11 -8.64 -7.39
C ASN A 66 -13.76 -8.55 -8.14
N LEU A 67 -12.98 -7.49 -7.87
CA LEU A 67 -11.76 -7.19 -8.62
C LEU A 67 -10.53 -7.88 -8.00
N PRO A 68 -9.71 -8.61 -8.78
CA PRO A 68 -8.57 -9.37 -8.27
C PRO A 68 -7.33 -8.50 -7.94
N VAL A 69 -7.53 -7.38 -7.24
CA VAL A 69 -6.46 -6.45 -6.85
C VAL A 69 -5.67 -7.03 -5.69
N LYS A 70 -4.35 -7.16 -5.85
CA LYS A 70 -3.43 -7.51 -4.76
C LYS A 70 -2.83 -6.25 -4.17
N MET A 71 -2.73 -6.14 -2.86
CA MET A 71 -2.25 -4.92 -2.19
C MET A 71 -1.07 -5.23 -1.28
N MET A 72 0.03 -4.52 -1.48
CA MET A 72 1.24 -4.59 -0.65
C MET A 72 1.46 -3.25 0.04
N ILE A 73 1.10 -3.20 1.32
CA ILE A 73 1.22 -2.00 2.15
C ILE A 73 2.57 -2.00 2.87
N LEU A 74 3.46 -1.10 2.47
CA LEU A 74 4.72 -0.83 3.15
C LEU A 74 4.43 0.10 4.32
N ASN A 75 4.10 -0.48 5.47
CA ASN A 75 3.68 0.25 6.65
C ASN A 75 4.87 0.60 7.53
N ASP A 76 5.36 1.84 7.43
CA ASP A 76 6.47 2.37 8.23
C ASP A 76 6.02 3.27 9.40
N GLN A 77 4.72 3.58 9.51
CA GLN A 77 4.11 4.47 10.52
C GLN A 77 4.44 5.95 10.35
N TYR A 78 4.96 6.35 9.19
CA TYR A 78 5.34 7.73 8.92
C TYR A 78 4.92 8.20 7.52
N LEU A 79 4.83 9.51 7.36
CA LEU A 79 5.00 10.14 6.06
C LEU A 79 6.48 10.04 5.67
N GLY A 80 6.91 8.85 5.24
CA GLY A 80 8.32 8.46 5.13
C GLY A 80 9.20 9.44 4.34
N MET A 81 8.71 9.97 3.20
CA MET A 81 9.46 10.98 2.43
C MET A 81 9.64 12.28 3.23
N ALA A 82 8.58 12.81 3.85
CA ALA A 82 8.67 14.02 4.67
C ALA A 82 9.57 13.80 5.90
N ALA A 83 9.49 12.63 6.53
CA ALA A 83 10.35 12.26 7.64
C ALA A 83 11.83 12.19 7.22
N GLN A 84 12.14 11.61 6.06
CA GLN A 84 13.49 11.54 5.51
C GLN A 84 14.07 12.94 5.24
N TRP A 85 13.29 13.86 4.68
CA TRP A 85 13.73 15.25 4.51
C TRP A 85 13.95 15.93 5.87
N GLY A 86 13.11 15.63 6.87
CA GLY A 86 13.30 16.04 8.26
C GLY A 86 14.64 15.57 8.84
N ASP A 87 15.03 14.32 8.58
CA ASP A 87 16.31 13.76 9.00
C ASP A 87 17.49 14.46 8.34
N LEU A 88 17.43 14.66 7.02
CA LEU A 88 18.53 15.21 6.24
C LEU A 88 18.73 16.71 6.46
N PHE A 89 17.66 17.48 6.61
CA PHE A 89 17.71 18.95 6.54
C PHE A 89 17.24 19.66 7.81
N TYR A 90 16.53 18.96 8.71
CA TYR A 90 15.92 19.56 9.91
C TYR A 90 16.32 18.85 11.20
N LYS A 91 17.53 18.27 11.24
CA LYS A 91 18.12 17.62 12.43
C LYS A 91 17.20 16.57 13.06
N ALA A 92 16.50 15.81 12.22
CA ALA A 92 15.52 14.81 12.63
C ALA A 92 14.34 15.36 13.45
N ASN A 93 14.08 16.67 13.43
CA ASN A 93 12.90 17.24 14.08
C ASN A 93 11.62 16.73 13.38
N ARG A 94 10.81 15.96 14.11
CA ARG A 94 9.58 15.35 13.59
C ARG A 94 8.43 16.34 13.66
N ALA A 95 8.00 16.84 12.50
CA ALA A 95 6.87 17.78 12.38
C ALA A 95 5.67 17.11 11.70
N TYR A 96 4.76 16.54 12.51
CA TYR A 96 3.51 15.92 12.05
C TYR A 96 3.67 14.79 11.01
N THR A 97 4.83 14.11 11.00
CA THR A 97 5.10 13.01 10.08
C THR A 97 4.75 11.64 10.65
N ASN A 98 4.51 11.52 11.97
CA ASN A 98 4.13 10.26 12.61
C ASN A 98 2.63 9.99 12.40
N LEU A 99 2.31 8.82 11.83
CA LEU A 99 0.94 8.36 11.58
C LEU A 99 0.44 7.37 12.65
N GLY A 100 1.33 6.88 13.50
CA GLY A 100 1.03 5.96 14.59
C GLY A 100 0.39 6.65 15.80
N ASN A 101 0.01 5.84 16.79
CA ASN A 101 -0.60 6.33 18.02
C ASN A 101 0.46 6.85 19.01
N PRO A 102 0.44 8.13 19.42
CA PRO A 102 1.46 8.71 20.30
C PRO A 102 1.45 8.14 21.73
N VAL A 103 0.31 7.60 22.18
CA VAL A 103 0.15 6.95 23.50
C VAL A 103 0.67 5.52 23.46
N LYS A 104 0.46 4.83 22.34
CA LYS A 104 0.81 3.40 22.17
C LYS A 104 1.86 3.22 21.07
N ARG A 105 3.04 3.80 21.28
CA ARG A 105 4.07 3.94 20.24
C ARG A 105 4.65 2.63 19.70
N SER A 106 4.54 1.54 20.44
CA SER A 106 5.00 0.21 20.03
C SER A 106 3.95 -0.57 19.25
N GLU A 107 2.68 -0.13 19.30
CA GLU A 107 1.60 -0.75 18.54
C GLU A 107 1.50 -0.12 17.17
N ILE A 108 1.13 -0.93 16.17
CA ILE A 108 0.94 -0.42 14.82
C ILE A 108 -0.48 0.11 14.69
N PHE A 109 -0.57 1.34 14.21
CA PHE A 109 -1.81 2.08 14.11
C PHE A 109 -1.92 2.79 12.74
N PRO A 110 -3.10 2.77 12.12
CA PRO A 110 -4.23 1.90 12.43
C PRO A 110 -3.96 0.43 12.03
N THR A 111 -4.75 -0.50 12.58
CA THR A 111 -4.69 -1.92 12.18
C THR A 111 -5.31 -2.10 10.80
N MET A 112 -4.49 -2.03 9.74
CA MET A 112 -4.95 -2.12 8.34
C MET A 112 -5.81 -3.35 8.03
N MET A 113 -5.52 -4.48 8.69
CA MET A 113 -6.29 -5.72 8.51
C MET A 113 -7.77 -5.55 8.89
N ARG A 114 -8.11 -4.67 9.84
CA ARG A 114 -9.51 -4.42 10.23
C ARG A 114 -10.29 -3.68 9.14
N PHE A 115 -9.63 -2.85 8.34
CA PHE A 115 -10.28 -2.22 7.18
C PHE A 115 -10.55 -3.24 6.08
N ALA A 116 -9.60 -4.16 5.84
CA ALA A 116 -9.81 -5.25 4.89
C ALA A 116 -10.94 -6.19 5.35
N GLU A 117 -10.93 -6.59 6.63
CA GLU A 117 -11.98 -7.41 7.25
C GLU A 117 -13.36 -6.75 7.15
N ALA A 118 -13.46 -5.43 7.36
CA ALA A 118 -14.72 -4.69 7.22
C ALA A 118 -15.28 -4.66 5.78
N CYS A 119 -14.48 -5.04 4.79
CA CYS A 119 -14.87 -5.14 3.38
C CYS A 119 -14.78 -6.59 2.88
N ASP A 120 -14.75 -7.59 3.76
CA ASP A 120 -14.65 -9.02 3.42
C ASP A 120 -13.40 -9.40 2.61
N ILE A 121 -12.32 -8.61 2.72
CA ILE A 121 -11.06 -8.84 2.01
C ILE A 121 -10.07 -9.55 2.92
N HIS A 122 -9.51 -10.66 2.43
CA HIS A 122 -8.44 -11.36 3.11
C HIS A 122 -7.17 -10.50 3.21
N ALA A 123 -6.69 -10.33 4.45
CA ALA A 123 -5.44 -9.63 4.74
C ALA A 123 -4.55 -10.44 5.68
N ALA A 124 -3.24 -10.23 5.57
CA ALA A 124 -2.25 -10.79 6.47
C ALA A 124 -1.15 -9.76 6.75
N ARG A 125 -0.55 -9.87 7.93
CA ARG A 125 0.59 -9.05 8.34
C ARG A 125 1.85 -9.90 8.36
N VAL A 126 2.95 -9.33 7.89
CA VAL A 126 4.29 -9.94 7.95
C VAL A 126 5.27 -8.95 8.57
N GLU A 127 6.10 -9.43 9.49
CA GLU A 127 7.09 -8.59 10.21
C GLU A 127 8.51 -9.15 10.07
N LYS A 128 8.66 -10.48 10.12
CA LYS A 128 9.96 -11.14 9.98
C LYS A 128 10.35 -11.24 8.52
N LYS A 129 11.59 -10.86 8.20
CA LYS A 129 12.17 -10.94 6.85
C LYS A 129 12.12 -12.35 6.27
N SER A 130 12.30 -13.39 7.10
CA SER A 130 12.22 -14.80 6.70
C SER A 130 10.87 -15.17 6.09
N ASP A 131 9.81 -14.50 6.53
CA ASP A 131 8.43 -14.88 6.24
C ASP A 131 7.87 -14.09 5.04
N ILE A 132 8.57 -13.02 4.61
CA ILE A 132 8.15 -12.14 3.52
C ILE A 132 7.89 -12.93 2.24
N ARG A 133 8.80 -13.85 1.86
CA ARG A 133 8.66 -14.63 0.63
C ARG A 133 7.37 -15.45 0.65
N THR A 134 7.12 -16.15 1.76
CA THR A 134 5.94 -16.99 1.96
C THR A 134 4.67 -16.15 1.97
N ALA A 135 4.68 -14.99 2.63
CA ALA A 135 3.53 -14.09 2.67
C ALA A 135 3.18 -13.52 1.28
N ILE A 136 4.18 -13.10 0.50
CA ILE A 136 3.96 -12.62 -0.87
C ILE A 136 3.41 -13.74 -1.75
N GLN A 137 3.98 -14.96 -1.67
CA GLN A 137 3.45 -16.11 -2.42
C GLN A 137 2.00 -16.39 -2.06
N LYS A 138 1.65 -16.38 -0.76
CA LYS A 138 0.27 -16.55 -0.31
C LYS A 138 -0.64 -15.48 -0.92
N MET A 139 -0.28 -14.19 -0.85
CA MET A 139 -1.06 -13.10 -1.45
C MET A 139 -1.30 -13.30 -2.96
N LEU A 140 -0.27 -13.74 -3.69
CA LEU A 140 -0.34 -13.96 -5.14
C LEU A 140 -1.22 -15.15 -5.52
N TYR A 141 -1.15 -16.25 -4.76
CA TYR A 141 -1.85 -17.50 -5.08
C TYR A 141 -3.22 -17.65 -4.42
N THR A 142 -3.52 -16.87 -3.38
CA THR A 142 -4.89 -16.80 -2.84
C THR A 142 -5.82 -16.34 -3.98
N PRO A 143 -6.75 -17.20 -4.41
CA PRO A 143 -7.72 -16.82 -5.43
C PRO A 143 -8.52 -15.62 -4.94
N TRP A 144 -9.04 -14.83 -5.88
CA TRP A 144 -10.11 -13.91 -5.54
C TRP A 144 -11.38 -14.76 -5.35
N THR A 145 -11.90 -14.82 -4.13
CA THR A 145 -13.08 -15.63 -3.73
C THR A 145 -14.21 -14.73 -3.31
#